data_AF-R6P7Q0-F1
#
_entry.id   AF-R6P7Q0-F1
#
_cell.length_a   1.000
_cell.length_b   1.000
_cell.length_c   1.000
_cell.angle_alpha   90.00
_cell.angle_beta   90.00
_cell.angle_gamma   90.00
#
_symmetry.space_group_name_H-M   'P 1'
#
loop_
_entity.id
_entity.type
_entity.pdbx_description
1 polymer ?
#
loop_
_entity_poly.entity_id
_entity_poly.type
_entity_poly.pdbx_seq_one_letter_code
_entity_poly.pdbx_strand_id
1 'polypeptide(L)'
;MDISQIIKQTKNIILKELFTDINDKCCVLDLCIENKGKDIKISQWDATKGDFFTLDIQSLSKVSQFFFEKTKSDLINEYNNETILPFRKHNYEKILNQYLENRCGISNLEFSILLSETKKQELEKKLRNQLIRYLYLHISIKQKLEQKNKQELEEKIIKKLPYLKWNKSTENNIIKYSSVDGNGKEIELICILNIQKNDEIVDSRLLCDNQVLEYVKYNVNIIVNKIELCIENEERKKRHKESIKNHEEKIIKKLPYLKWSKFIQTNGIKYSSIYKKRKKIELYFVNTEHENQKETDNKLLYCNQPLKYVDYDINKIVNIIENCIEKQKQYILEHKQELEHKQYEAKQKLYTSLIDIKRQYIENLVKKYGIKQKDIENYIKNYADFYQNKCKYKMSCKLKNKICTVFNRDCHYNQNFLNRINRYIQKILKYQNNNSISKSNKNKPMLTEIGLKDFVVRTNVFKCMHNKHKIDNIVAMINIDNDGKREQIKISAGYCNECKVYFMLNSTYQALKNKGLILCRITDEKSYLKGNYANGIRLAKESILMQYGYNTSQTNGLSATGRQKILAVIIDNKIMSKSEIISYLDFFINQRSSQARMELAISKWETDREFVENYKIGQYTQFGVNAIYRR
;
A
#
# COMPACT_ATOMS: atom_id res chain seq x y z
N MET A 1 91.11 -68.90 -64.07
CA MET A 1 90.62 -68.05 -62.97
C MET A 1 89.63 -68.89 -62.18
N ASP A 2 89.93 -69.15 -60.91
CA ASP A 2 89.13 -70.08 -60.08
C ASP A 2 87.73 -69.48 -59.83
N ILE A 3 86.68 -70.24 -60.15
CA ILE A 3 85.27 -69.82 -60.06
C ILE A 3 84.95 -69.36 -58.63
N SER A 4 85.53 -70.02 -57.62
CA SER A 4 85.37 -69.64 -56.21
C SER A 4 85.91 -68.24 -55.91
N GLN A 5 87.05 -67.89 -56.51
CA GLN A 5 87.68 -66.58 -56.34
C GLN A 5 86.87 -65.45 -57.01
N ILE A 6 86.27 -65.75 -58.17
CA ILE A 6 85.38 -64.82 -58.90
C ILE A 6 84.12 -64.53 -58.09
N ILE A 7 83.52 -65.55 -57.48
CA ILE A 7 82.31 -65.40 -56.65
C ILE A 7 82.63 -64.57 -55.40
N LYS A 8 83.75 -64.86 -54.73
CA LYS A 8 84.17 -64.11 -53.55
C LYS A 8 84.44 -62.63 -53.87
N GLN A 9 85.08 -62.34 -55.01
CA GLN A 9 85.28 -60.98 -55.48
C GLN A 9 83.95 -60.29 -55.82
N THR A 10 83.06 -60.99 -56.54
CA THR A 10 81.73 -60.51 -56.92
C THR A 10 80.88 -60.17 -55.69
N LYS A 11 80.82 -61.07 -54.71
CA LYS A 11 80.08 -60.88 -53.47
C LYS A 11 80.61 -59.68 -52.68
N ASN A 12 81.92 -59.55 -52.57
CA ASN A 12 82.55 -58.43 -51.86
C ASN A 12 82.26 -57.08 -52.52
N ILE A 13 82.21 -57.03 -53.86
CA ILE A 13 81.85 -55.81 -54.60
C ILE A 13 80.40 -55.43 -54.27
N ILE A 14 79.47 -56.38 -54.36
CA ILE A 14 78.04 -56.14 -54.09
C ILE A 14 77.83 -55.67 -52.64
N LEU A 15 78.48 -56.32 -51.67
CA LEU A 15 78.36 -55.92 -50.26
C LEU A 15 78.91 -54.52 -49.99
N LYS A 16 80.05 -54.17 -50.58
CA LYS A 16 80.63 -52.82 -50.42
C LYS A 16 79.78 -51.73 -51.08
N GLU A 17 79.16 -52.03 -52.21
CA GLU A 17 78.39 -51.05 -52.97
C GLU A 17 76.97 -50.90 -52.42
N LEU A 18 76.25 -52.00 -52.18
CA LEU A 18 74.83 -51.96 -51.83
C LEU A 18 74.55 -52.08 -50.34
N PHE A 19 75.41 -52.73 -49.56
CA PHE A 19 75.15 -53.02 -48.14
C PHE A 19 75.84 -52.02 -47.19
N THR A 20 76.37 -50.92 -47.71
CA THR A 20 76.98 -49.86 -46.90
C THR A 20 75.91 -49.06 -46.15
N ASP A 21 76.15 -48.75 -44.88
CA ASP A 21 75.27 -47.91 -44.07
C ASP A 21 75.30 -46.46 -44.53
N ILE A 22 74.14 -45.84 -44.69
CA ILE A 22 74.00 -44.39 -44.87
C ILE A 22 73.79 -43.74 -43.51
N ASN A 23 72.96 -44.36 -42.68
CA ASN A 23 72.75 -44.00 -41.28
C ASN A 23 72.31 -45.25 -40.48
N ASP A 24 72.02 -45.06 -39.20
CA ASP A 24 71.65 -46.13 -38.26
C ASP A 24 70.34 -46.88 -38.63
N LYS A 25 69.60 -46.43 -39.64
CA LYS A 25 68.28 -46.94 -40.04
C LYS A 25 68.18 -47.37 -41.51
N CYS A 26 69.07 -46.94 -42.41
CA CYS A 26 69.05 -47.31 -43.82
C CYS A 26 70.44 -47.59 -44.41
N CYS A 27 70.48 -48.50 -45.39
CA CYS A 27 71.65 -48.79 -46.22
C CYS A 27 71.42 -48.41 -47.68
N VAL A 28 72.49 -48.40 -48.47
CA VAL A 28 72.47 -48.00 -49.88
C VAL A 28 71.40 -48.77 -50.69
N LEU A 29 71.20 -50.05 -50.39
CA LEU A 29 70.18 -50.89 -51.02
C LEU A 29 68.75 -50.40 -50.75
N ASP A 30 68.46 -49.91 -49.54
CA ASP A 30 67.15 -49.35 -49.18
C ASP A 30 66.83 -48.13 -50.04
N LEU A 31 67.81 -47.23 -50.24
CA LEU A 31 67.64 -46.08 -51.14
C LEU A 31 67.42 -46.48 -52.60
N CYS A 32 68.11 -47.52 -53.07
CA CYS A 32 67.91 -48.03 -54.43
C CYS A 32 66.48 -48.55 -54.63
N ILE A 33 65.89 -49.17 -53.60
CA ILE A 33 64.51 -49.66 -53.61
C ILE A 33 63.51 -48.50 -53.62
N GLU A 34 63.69 -47.52 -52.73
CA GLU A 34 62.78 -46.36 -52.57
C GLU A 34 62.68 -45.51 -53.85
N ASN A 35 63.78 -45.37 -54.60
CA ASN A 35 63.87 -44.43 -55.73
C ASN A 35 63.43 -44.99 -57.11
N LYS A 36 62.93 -46.22 -57.20
CA LYS A 36 62.38 -46.84 -58.44
C LYS A 36 63.27 -46.77 -59.71
N GLY A 37 64.59 -46.60 -59.60
CA GLY A 37 65.55 -46.68 -60.72
C GLY A 37 65.40 -45.64 -61.84
N LYS A 38 65.49 -44.33 -61.53
CA LYS A 38 65.62 -43.26 -62.52
C LYS A 38 66.96 -42.51 -62.38
N ASP A 39 67.66 -42.32 -63.50
CA ASP A 39 68.98 -41.68 -63.65
C ASP A 39 68.96 -40.18 -63.33
N ILE A 40 69.88 -39.69 -62.47
CA ILE A 40 70.13 -38.24 -62.29
C ILE A 40 71.61 -37.97 -61.96
N LYS A 41 72.17 -36.95 -62.64
CA LYS A 41 73.57 -36.50 -62.66
C LYS A 41 74.09 -35.91 -61.33
N ILE A 42 75.38 -36.13 -61.05
CA ILE A 42 76.13 -35.70 -59.84
C ILE A 42 76.62 -34.25 -59.95
N SER A 43 76.46 -33.46 -58.88
CA SER A 43 77.37 -32.35 -58.54
C SER A 43 77.54 -32.22 -57.01
N GLN A 44 78.64 -31.59 -56.60
CA GLN A 44 79.38 -31.74 -55.33
C GLN A 44 78.63 -31.48 -54.01
N TRP A 45 79.06 -32.17 -52.94
CA TRP A 45 78.55 -32.12 -51.57
C TRP A 45 79.06 -30.89 -50.78
N ASP A 46 78.14 -30.12 -50.17
CA ASP A 46 78.39 -29.17 -49.07
C ASP A 46 77.66 -29.67 -47.78
N ALA A 47 78.41 -29.88 -46.69
CA ALA A 47 77.94 -30.55 -45.47
C ALA A 47 77.01 -29.71 -44.58
N THR A 48 76.63 -28.50 -45.00
CA THR A 48 75.87 -27.56 -44.18
C THR A 48 74.37 -27.50 -44.49
N LYS A 49 73.92 -28.10 -45.59
CA LYS A 49 72.50 -28.13 -45.98
C LYS A 49 72.07 -29.58 -46.13
N GLY A 50 71.39 -30.09 -45.10
CA GLY A 50 70.84 -31.44 -45.08
C GLY A 50 69.74 -31.61 -46.13
N ASP A 51 70.13 -32.06 -47.32
CA ASP A 51 69.21 -32.50 -48.38
C ASP A 51 69.59 -33.88 -48.93
N PHE A 52 68.55 -34.56 -49.40
CA PHE A 52 68.41 -35.98 -49.73
C PHE A 52 69.54 -36.61 -50.56
N PHE A 53 70.02 -37.78 -50.11
CA PHE A 53 70.79 -38.73 -50.92
C PHE A 53 69.93 -39.25 -52.08
N THR A 54 70.39 -39.10 -53.32
CA THR A 54 69.91 -39.90 -54.47
C THR A 54 71.09 -40.65 -55.07
N LEU A 55 71.02 -41.98 -55.00
CA LEU A 55 72.02 -42.89 -55.57
C LEU A 55 71.56 -43.30 -56.98
N ASP A 56 72.34 -42.98 -58.01
CA ASP A 56 72.07 -43.45 -59.37
C ASP A 56 72.53 -44.90 -59.51
N ILE A 57 71.60 -45.83 -59.75
CA ILE A 57 71.91 -47.26 -59.96
C ILE A 57 72.90 -47.44 -61.12
N GLN A 58 72.91 -46.53 -62.11
CA GLN A 58 73.85 -46.58 -63.24
C GLN A 58 75.31 -46.33 -62.85
N SER A 59 75.56 -45.75 -61.67
CA SER A 59 76.92 -45.52 -61.14
C SER A 59 77.54 -46.76 -60.46
N LEU A 60 76.74 -47.78 -60.16
CA LEU A 60 77.19 -49.01 -59.54
C LEU A 60 77.93 -49.91 -60.54
N SER A 61 78.71 -50.88 -60.03
CA SER A 61 79.29 -51.88 -60.92
C SER A 61 78.19 -52.64 -61.67
N LYS A 62 78.46 -53.04 -62.92
CA LYS A 62 77.53 -53.87 -63.73
C LYS A 62 77.06 -55.10 -62.94
N VAL A 63 77.93 -55.65 -62.10
CA VAL A 63 77.65 -56.82 -61.26
C VAL A 63 76.57 -56.51 -60.21
N SER A 64 76.66 -55.38 -59.52
CA SER A 64 75.65 -54.91 -58.56
C SER A 64 74.33 -54.53 -59.23
N GLN A 65 74.38 -53.90 -60.41
CA GLN A 65 73.18 -53.59 -61.21
C GLN A 65 72.43 -54.86 -61.62
N PHE A 66 73.15 -55.87 -62.12
CA PHE A 66 72.55 -57.14 -62.52
C PHE A 66 71.96 -57.90 -61.34
N PHE A 67 72.61 -57.88 -60.17
CA PHE A 67 72.07 -58.47 -58.95
C PHE A 67 70.76 -57.79 -58.55
N PHE A 68 70.77 -56.46 -58.47
CA PHE A 68 69.60 -55.67 -58.07
C PHE A 68 68.40 -55.92 -59.00
N GLU A 69 68.59 -55.80 -60.32
CA GLU A 69 67.49 -55.99 -61.28
C GLU A 69 66.94 -57.43 -61.28
N LYS A 70 67.80 -58.44 -61.07
CA LYS A 70 67.35 -59.84 -61.04
C LYS A 70 66.66 -60.26 -59.74
N THR A 71 66.92 -59.59 -58.63
CA THR A 71 66.37 -59.94 -57.29
C THR A 71 65.45 -58.86 -56.72
N LYS A 72 65.07 -57.89 -57.54
CA LYS A 72 64.33 -56.68 -57.16
C LYS A 72 63.05 -56.97 -56.37
N SER A 73 62.26 -57.96 -56.80
CA SER A 73 61.01 -58.32 -56.12
C SER A 73 61.25 -58.77 -54.68
N ASP A 74 62.27 -59.61 -54.47
CA ASP A 74 62.56 -60.23 -53.18
C ASP A 74 63.15 -59.21 -52.21
N LEU A 75 63.99 -58.32 -52.73
CA LEU A 75 64.55 -57.20 -51.98
C LEU A 75 63.48 -56.19 -51.54
N ILE A 76 62.52 -55.85 -52.42
CA ILE A 76 61.39 -54.96 -52.08
C ILE A 76 60.49 -55.58 -51.02
N ASN A 77 60.19 -56.88 -51.14
CA ASN A 77 59.38 -57.57 -50.15
C ASN A 77 60.02 -57.53 -48.76
N GLU A 78 61.33 -57.76 -48.68
CA GLU A 78 62.04 -57.70 -47.41
C GLU A 78 62.19 -56.27 -46.87
N TYR A 79 62.31 -55.26 -47.74
CA TYR A 79 62.25 -53.85 -47.35
C TYR A 79 60.92 -53.50 -46.67
N ASN A 80 59.80 -53.92 -47.27
CA ASN A 80 58.45 -53.63 -46.78
C ASN A 80 58.10 -54.34 -45.46
N ASN A 81 58.92 -55.29 -44.99
CA ASN A 81 58.73 -55.97 -43.70
C ASN A 81 59.12 -55.10 -42.48
N GLU A 82 59.59 -53.86 -42.69
CA GLU A 82 59.91 -52.85 -41.65
C GLU A 82 60.86 -53.33 -40.53
N THR A 83 61.71 -54.32 -40.83
CA THR A 83 62.71 -54.82 -39.86
C THR A 83 63.82 -53.79 -39.63
N ILE A 84 64.38 -53.76 -38.41
CA ILE A 84 65.51 -52.85 -38.13
C ILE A 84 66.74 -53.23 -38.97
N LEU A 85 67.53 -52.22 -39.37
CA LEU A 85 68.57 -52.31 -40.40
C LEU A 85 69.51 -53.54 -40.30
N PRO A 86 70.03 -53.94 -39.12
CA PRO A 86 70.89 -55.12 -39.01
C PRO A 86 70.21 -56.44 -39.42
N PHE A 87 68.91 -56.60 -39.10
CA PHE A 87 68.15 -57.80 -39.46
C PHE A 87 67.82 -57.79 -40.96
N ARG A 88 67.49 -56.62 -41.50
CA ARG A 88 67.20 -56.44 -42.93
C ARG A 88 68.42 -56.75 -43.80
N LYS A 89 69.60 -56.22 -43.44
CA LYS A 89 70.87 -56.53 -44.13
C LYS A 89 71.20 -58.01 -44.13
N HIS A 90 70.93 -58.70 -43.02
CA HIS A 90 71.14 -60.14 -42.94
C HIS A 90 70.24 -60.91 -43.94
N ASN A 91 68.99 -60.48 -44.09
CA ASN A 91 68.06 -61.09 -45.05
C ASN A 91 68.38 -60.69 -46.51
N TYR A 92 68.83 -59.46 -46.76
CA TYR A 92 69.38 -59.09 -48.06
C TYR A 92 70.60 -59.94 -48.43
N GLU A 93 71.45 -60.30 -47.45
CA GLU A 93 72.62 -61.14 -47.72
C GLU A 93 72.19 -62.59 -48.03
N LYS A 94 71.09 -63.09 -47.46
CA LYS A 94 70.49 -64.37 -47.87
C LYS A 94 70.11 -64.36 -49.35
N ILE A 95 69.42 -63.30 -49.79
CA ILE A 95 69.00 -63.12 -51.18
C ILE A 95 70.23 -63.03 -52.10
N LEU A 96 71.29 -62.32 -51.67
CA LEU A 96 72.57 -62.26 -52.39
C LEU A 96 73.24 -63.64 -52.52
N ASN A 97 73.32 -64.40 -51.44
CA ASN A 97 73.91 -65.73 -51.47
C ASN A 97 73.11 -66.64 -52.42
N GLN A 98 71.79 -66.67 -52.30
CA GLN A 98 70.93 -67.47 -53.18
C GLN A 98 71.06 -67.10 -54.65
N TYR A 99 71.18 -65.80 -54.97
CA TYR A 99 71.43 -65.32 -56.32
C TYR A 99 72.76 -65.84 -56.89
N LEU A 100 73.83 -65.79 -56.09
CA LEU A 100 75.16 -66.24 -56.50
C LEU A 100 75.23 -67.77 -56.63
N GLU A 101 74.57 -68.50 -55.73
CA GLU A 101 74.44 -69.96 -55.80
C GLU A 101 73.73 -70.39 -57.10
N ASN A 102 72.58 -69.77 -57.42
CA ASN A 102 71.82 -70.06 -58.63
C ASN A 102 72.58 -69.75 -59.92
N ARG A 103 73.42 -68.71 -59.91
CA ARG A 103 74.17 -68.27 -61.11
C ARG A 103 75.38 -69.16 -61.40
N CYS A 104 75.97 -69.77 -60.38
CA CYS A 104 77.25 -70.48 -60.49
C CYS A 104 77.19 -71.98 -60.19
N GLY A 105 76.04 -72.51 -59.76
CA GLY A 105 75.84 -73.94 -59.53
C GLY A 105 76.60 -74.50 -58.32
N ILE A 106 76.96 -73.64 -57.36
CA ILE A 106 77.66 -74.00 -56.11
C ILE A 106 76.71 -73.74 -54.95
N SER A 107 76.67 -74.64 -53.96
CA SER A 107 75.88 -74.49 -52.72
C SER A 107 76.80 -74.20 -51.52
N ASN A 108 76.30 -73.44 -50.54
CA ASN A 108 76.95 -73.04 -49.28
C ASN A 108 77.95 -71.88 -49.35
N LEU A 109 77.49 -70.69 -49.76
CA LEU A 109 78.27 -69.45 -49.57
C LEU A 109 78.21 -68.94 -48.12
N GLU A 110 79.37 -68.75 -47.46
CA GLU A 110 79.47 -68.18 -46.11
C GLU A 110 78.97 -66.73 -46.03
N PHE A 111 78.21 -66.40 -44.98
CA PHE A 111 77.79 -65.02 -44.68
C PHE A 111 78.97 -64.15 -44.21
N SER A 112 79.06 -62.95 -44.77
CA SER A 112 80.10 -61.96 -44.52
C SER A 112 79.67 -60.89 -43.50
N ILE A 113 78.37 -60.68 -43.26
CA ILE A 113 77.86 -59.62 -42.36
C ILE A 113 77.45 -60.17 -40.97
N LEU A 114 77.75 -61.43 -40.64
CA LEU A 114 77.19 -62.04 -39.43
C LEU A 114 77.65 -61.33 -38.12
N LEU A 115 76.71 -60.64 -37.44
CA LEU A 115 76.70 -60.63 -35.98
C LEU A 115 76.58 -62.10 -35.55
N SER A 116 77.56 -62.62 -34.81
CA SER A 116 77.46 -63.96 -34.23
C SER A 116 76.16 -64.11 -33.43
N GLU A 117 75.55 -65.30 -33.46
CA GLU A 117 74.35 -65.61 -32.68
C GLU A 117 74.52 -65.23 -31.19
N THR A 118 75.76 -65.30 -30.69
CA THR A 118 76.16 -64.82 -29.35
C THR A 118 76.01 -63.31 -29.16
N LYS A 119 76.42 -62.46 -30.13
CA LYS A 119 76.23 -61.01 -30.06
C LYS A 119 74.76 -60.62 -30.14
N LYS A 120 73.98 -61.32 -30.96
CA LYS A 120 72.52 -61.12 -31.06
C LYS A 120 71.83 -61.39 -29.71
N GLN A 121 72.14 -62.53 -29.08
CA GLN A 121 71.60 -62.86 -27.75
C GLN A 121 72.05 -61.85 -26.66
N GLU A 122 73.28 -61.34 -26.74
CA GLU A 122 73.76 -60.33 -25.79
C GLU A 122 73.03 -58.98 -25.95
N LEU A 123 72.76 -58.56 -27.19
CA LEU A 123 71.98 -57.37 -27.52
C LEU A 123 70.51 -57.50 -27.08
N GLU A 124 69.88 -58.66 -27.32
CA GLU A 124 68.51 -58.93 -26.86
C GLU A 124 68.41 -58.90 -25.33
N LYS A 125 69.41 -59.44 -24.62
CA LYS A 125 69.49 -59.39 -23.16
C LYS A 125 69.66 -57.94 -22.66
N LYS A 126 70.51 -57.14 -23.31
CA LYS A 126 70.69 -55.71 -22.98
C LYS A 126 69.39 -54.93 -23.20
N LEU A 127 68.68 -55.18 -24.30
CA LEU A 127 67.40 -54.53 -24.61
C LEU A 127 66.31 -54.91 -23.60
N ARG A 128 66.18 -56.20 -23.24
CA ARG A 128 65.24 -56.65 -22.19
C ARG A 128 65.51 -55.98 -20.85
N ASN A 129 66.77 -55.87 -20.44
CA ASN A 129 67.13 -55.21 -19.18
C ASN A 129 66.80 -53.71 -19.20
N GLN A 130 66.99 -53.02 -20.33
CA GLN A 130 66.57 -51.62 -20.49
C GLN A 130 65.05 -51.46 -20.41
N LEU A 131 64.28 -52.35 -21.05
CA LEU A 131 62.82 -52.36 -20.99
C LEU A 131 62.30 -52.58 -19.57
N ILE A 132 62.90 -53.52 -18.82
CA ILE A 132 62.53 -53.77 -17.41
C ILE A 132 62.80 -52.51 -16.56
N ARG A 133 63.97 -51.88 -16.72
CA ARG A 133 64.30 -50.63 -15.99
C ARG A 133 63.32 -49.49 -16.30
N TYR A 134 62.92 -49.35 -17.56
CA TYR A 134 61.92 -48.38 -17.99
C TYR A 134 60.54 -48.66 -17.37
N LEU A 135 60.12 -49.93 -17.32
CA LEU A 135 58.85 -50.33 -16.72
C LEU A 135 58.80 -50.01 -15.21
N TYR A 136 59.86 -50.33 -14.47
CA TYR A 136 59.97 -49.99 -13.04
C TYR A 136 59.92 -48.48 -12.79
N LEU A 137 60.61 -47.69 -13.62
CA LEU A 137 60.58 -46.23 -13.53
C LEU A 137 59.17 -45.68 -13.80
N HIS A 138 58.49 -46.20 -14.82
CA HIS A 138 57.11 -45.82 -15.14
C HIS A 138 56.12 -46.11 -14.02
N ILE A 139 56.20 -47.31 -13.41
CA ILE A 139 55.35 -47.67 -12.27
C ILE A 139 55.58 -46.72 -11.09
N SER A 140 56.85 -46.43 -10.77
CA SER A 140 57.20 -45.50 -9.68
C SER A 140 56.70 -44.08 -9.94
N ILE A 141 56.84 -43.57 -11.17
CA ILE A 141 56.33 -42.25 -11.57
C ILE A 141 54.80 -42.22 -11.47
N LYS A 142 54.12 -43.26 -11.96
CA LYS A 142 52.65 -43.36 -11.91
C LYS A 142 52.15 -43.33 -10.47
N GLN A 143 52.76 -44.08 -9.57
CA GLN A 143 52.42 -44.08 -8.13
C GLN A 143 52.62 -42.70 -7.49
N LYS A 144 53.75 -42.02 -7.78
CA LYS A 144 54.01 -40.67 -7.28
C LYS A 144 53.01 -39.64 -7.81
N LEU A 145 52.64 -39.72 -9.09
CA LEU A 145 51.62 -38.86 -9.69
C LEU A 145 50.24 -39.10 -9.07
N GLU A 146 49.86 -40.36 -8.85
CA GLU A 146 48.60 -40.70 -8.20
C GLU A 146 48.53 -40.16 -6.76
N GLN A 147 49.61 -40.32 -5.99
CA GLN A 147 49.71 -39.77 -4.64
C GLN A 147 49.62 -38.24 -4.64
N LYS A 148 50.35 -37.57 -5.56
CA LYS A 148 50.30 -36.10 -5.70
C LYS A 148 48.89 -35.61 -6.07
N ASN A 149 48.20 -36.30 -6.97
CA ASN A 149 46.83 -35.97 -7.36
C ASN A 149 45.86 -36.10 -6.17
N LYS A 150 46.00 -37.14 -5.35
CA LYS A 150 45.20 -37.32 -4.11
C LYS A 150 45.49 -36.21 -3.10
N GLN A 151 46.77 -35.84 -2.91
CA GLN A 151 47.17 -34.72 -2.06
C GLN A 151 46.55 -33.39 -2.50
N GLU A 152 46.64 -33.06 -3.79
CA GLU A 152 46.05 -31.82 -4.32
C GLU A 152 44.53 -31.76 -4.15
N LEU A 153 43.85 -32.91 -4.25
CA LEU A 153 42.40 -32.99 -4.02
C LEU A 153 42.04 -32.74 -2.56
N GLU A 154 42.75 -33.37 -1.63
CA GLU A 154 42.58 -33.18 -0.19
C GLU A 154 42.89 -31.74 0.25
N GLU A 155 43.97 -31.13 -0.25
CA GLU A 155 44.29 -29.72 0.04
C GLU A 155 43.18 -28.76 -0.39
N LYS A 156 42.54 -29.03 -1.54
CA LYS A 156 41.39 -28.26 -2.02
C LYS A 156 40.20 -28.40 -1.08
N ILE A 157 39.97 -29.58 -0.50
CA ILE A 157 38.91 -29.80 0.50
C ILE A 157 39.23 -29.00 1.78
N ILE A 158 40.45 -29.13 2.31
CA ILE A 158 40.87 -28.46 3.56
C ILE A 158 40.76 -26.93 3.44
N LYS A 159 41.15 -26.36 2.29
CA LYS A 159 41.02 -24.91 2.04
C LYS A 159 39.57 -24.43 2.03
N LYS A 160 38.60 -25.29 1.72
CA LYS A 160 37.17 -24.96 1.67
C LYS A 160 36.48 -25.05 3.04
N LEU A 161 36.98 -25.85 3.98
CA LEU A 161 36.35 -26.10 5.29
C LEU A 161 35.88 -24.83 6.04
N PRO A 162 36.66 -23.73 6.09
CA PRO A 162 36.25 -22.53 6.84
C PRO A 162 35.00 -21.83 6.29
N TYR A 163 34.62 -22.10 5.04
CA TYR A 163 33.51 -21.44 4.35
C TYR A 163 32.22 -22.25 4.35
N LEU A 164 32.25 -23.45 4.93
CA LEU A 164 31.10 -24.34 4.96
C LEU A 164 30.19 -24.06 6.17
N LYS A 165 28.96 -24.55 6.11
CA LYS A 165 27.98 -24.47 7.20
C LYS A 165 28.04 -25.73 8.04
N TRP A 166 28.55 -25.58 9.25
CA TRP A 166 28.78 -26.69 10.16
C TRP A 166 27.66 -26.86 11.16
N ASN A 167 27.33 -28.12 11.45
CA ASN A 167 26.55 -28.52 12.61
C ASN A 167 27.48 -29.24 13.59
N LYS A 168 27.30 -28.95 14.88
CA LYS A 168 28.04 -29.60 15.95
C LYS A 168 27.11 -30.53 16.72
N SER A 169 27.53 -31.77 16.90
CA SER A 169 26.95 -32.68 17.88
C SER A 169 28.05 -33.13 18.86
N THR A 170 27.64 -33.40 20.10
CA THR A 170 28.54 -33.83 21.15
C THR A 170 27.90 -35.01 21.85
N GLU A 171 28.58 -36.15 21.80
CA GLU A 171 28.15 -37.39 22.44
C GLU A 171 29.33 -37.92 23.26
N ASN A 172 29.18 -37.95 24.58
CA ASN A 172 30.23 -38.33 25.53
C ASN A 172 31.52 -37.53 25.35
N ASN A 173 32.64 -38.20 25.06
CA ASN A 173 33.96 -37.63 24.81
C ASN A 173 34.24 -37.35 23.33
N ILE A 174 33.23 -37.35 22.46
CA ILE A 174 33.37 -37.16 21.02
C ILE A 174 32.61 -35.91 20.60
N ILE A 175 33.30 -35.00 19.93
CA ILE A 175 32.67 -33.89 19.20
C ILE A 175 32.67 -34.25 17.72
N LYS A 176 31.49 -34.23 17.10
CA LYS A 176 31.32 -34.42 15.67
C LYS A 176 30.85 -33.11 15.04
N TYR A 177 31.62 -32.62 14.08
CA TYR A 177 31.23 -31.52 13.19
C TYR A 177 30.83 -32.10 11.85
N SER A 178 29.63 -31.80 11.36
CA SER A 178 29.14 -32.24 10.05
C SER A 178 28.77 -31.06 9.17
N SER A 179 29.03 -31.20 7.87
CA SER A 179 28.71 -30.19 6.86
C SER A 179 28.49 -30.84 5.51
N VAL A 180 27.79 -30.15 4.61
CA VAL A 180 27.66 -30.54 3.21
C VAL A 180 28.32 -29.47 2.33
N ASP A 181 29.13 -29.89 1.36
CA ASP A 181 29.78 -28.96 0.42
C ASP A 181 28.82 -28.48 -0.70
N GLY A 182 29.24 -27.51 -1.50
CA GLY A 182 28.42 -26.97 -2.59
C GLY A 182 28.09 -27.96 -3.71
N ASN A 183 28.73 -29.13 -3.73
CA ASN A 183 28.50 -30.22 -4.67
C ASN A 183 27.67 -31.36 -4.06
N GLY A 184 27.20 -31.21 -2.82
CA GLY A 184 26.40 -32.22 -2.11
C GLY A 184 27.22 -33.29 -1.39
N LYS A 185 28.55 -33.12 -1.24
CA LYS A 185 29.41 -34.08 -0.54
C LYS A 185 29.33 -33.90 0.96
N GLU A 186 29.29 -35.00 1.69
CA GLU A 186 29.26 -35.00 3.15
C GLU A 186 30.66 -34.87 3.72
N ILE A 187 30.88 -33.89 4.59
CA ILE A 187 32.16 -33.66 5.25
C ILE A 187 31.93 -33.75 6.76
N GLU A 188 32.72 -34.60 7.42
CA GLU A 188 32.63 -34.82 8.85
C GLU A 188 34.00 -34.69 9.52
N LEU A 189 34.10 -33.91 10.59
CA LEU A 189 35.27 -33.86 11.46
C LEU A 189 34.89 -34.45 12.82
N ILE A 190 35.51 -35.56 13.18
CA ILE A 190 35.31 -36.25 14.46
C ILE A 190 36.52 -35.96 15.34
N CYS A 191 36.31 -35.40 16.52
CA CYS A 191 37.35 -35.08 17.51
C CYS A 191 37.08 -35.88 18.79
N ILE A 192 38.10 -36.59 19.28
CA ILE A 192 38.05 -37.35 20.54
C ILE A 192 38.77 -36.56 21.62
N LEU A 193 38.09 -36.30 22.73
CA LEU A 193 38.56 -35.46 23.83
C LEU A 193 39.12 -36.28 25.01
N ASN A 194 40.12 -35.73 25.69
CA ASN A 194 40.59 -36.23 26.98
C ASN A 194 39.86 -35.56 28.14
N ILE A 195 38.87 -36.24 28.72
CA ILE A 195 38.11 -35.72 29.85
C ILE A 195 39.00 -35.46 31.09
N GLN A 196 40.16 -36.12 31.21
CA GLN A 196 41.06 -35.96 32.35
C GLN A 196 42.07 -34.80 32.19
N LYS A 197 42.21 -34.24 30.98
CA LYS A 197 43.14 -33.14 30.66
C LYS A 197 42.42 -32.01 29.95
N ASN A 198 41.52 -31.33 30.65
CA ASN A 198 40.84 -30.12 30.18
C ASN A 198 40.25 -30.23 28.75
N ASP A 199 39.71 -31.40 28.39
CA ASP A 199 39.12 -31.65 27.08
C ASP A 199 40.06 -31.37 25.89
N GLU A 200 41.36 -31.65 26.04
CA GLU A 200 42.31 -31.62 24.92
C GLU A 200 41.94 -32.66 23.85
N ILE A 201 42.04 -32.27 22.56
CA ILE A 201 41.83 -33.19 21.43
C ILE A 201 43.00 -34.18 21.36
N VAL A 202 42.69 -35.47 21.55
CA VAL A 202 43.69 -36.56 21.55
C VAL A 202 43.79 -37.22 20.19
N ASP A 203 42.68 -37.33 19.48
CA ASP A 203 42.60 -37.90 18.14
C ASP A 203 41.54 -37.15 17.33
N SER A 204 41.75 -37.05 16.02
CA SER A 204 40.83 -36.38 15.12
C SER A 204 40.85 -37.00 13.73
N ARG A 205 39.68 -37.17 13.13
CA ARG A 205 39.52 -37.70 11.77
C ARG A 205 38.61 -36.82 10.95
N LEU A 206 39.10 -36.39 9.79
CA LEU A 206 38.33 -35.66 8.79
C LEU A 206 37.92 -36.64 7.69
N LEU A 207 36.62 -36.73 7.44
CA LEU A 207 36.00 -37.60 6.45
C LEU A 207 35.33 -36.76 5.37
N CYS A 208 35.41 -37.21 4.12
CA CYS A 208 34.63 -36.70 2.99
C CYS A 208 33.97 -37.90 2.29
N ASP A 209 32.65 -37.91 2.16
CA ASP A 209 31.86 -39.03 1.64
C ASP A 209 32.26 -40.38 2.29
N ASN A 210 32.39 -40.38 3.62
CA ASN A 210 32.87 -41.51 4.44
C ASN A 210 34.31 -42.00 4.18
N GLN A 211 35.10 -41.27 3.40
CA GLN A 211 36.53 -41.55 3.19
C GLN A 211 37.41 -40.65 4.06
N VAL A 212 38.37 -41.25 4.78
CA VAL A 212 39.31 -40.51 5.64
C VAL A 212 40.33 -39.78 4.75
N LEU A 213 40.59 -38.51 5.05
CA LEU A 213 41.68 -37.76 4.42
C LEU A 213 43.02 -38.14 5.07
N GLU A 214 43.87 -38.84 4.33
CA GLU A 214 45.12 -39.44 4.82
C GLU A 214 46.38 -38.88 4.15
N TYR A 215 46.24 -38.18 3.02
CA TYR A 215 47.36 -37.75 2.20
C TYR A 215 47.90 -36.37 2.58
N VAL A 216 47.13 -35.55 3.32
CA VAL A 216 47.49 -34.20 3.76
C VAL A 216 47.45 -34.08 5.29
N LYS A 217 48.53 -33.55 5.87
CA LYS A 217 48.59 -33.21 7.29
C LYS A 217 47.88 -31.88 7.55
N TYR A 218 47.05 -31.83 8.60
CA TYR A 218 46.36 -30.63 9.04
C TYR A 218 46.46 -30.45 10.55
N ASN A 219 46.32 -29.20 11.00
CA ASN A 219 46.24 -28.87 12.42
C ASN A 219 44.76 -28.81 12.82
N VAL A 220 44.30 -29.83 13.54
CA VAL A 220 42.90 -29.94 13.99
C VAL A 220 42.45 -28.74 14.82
N ASN A 221 43.30 -28.23 15.72
CA ASN A 221 42.96 -27.08 16.58
C ASN A 221 42.67 -25.82 15.74
N ILE A 222 43.45 -25.58 14.68
CA ILE A 222 43.21 -24.43 13.78
C ILE A 222 41.89 -24.60 13.02
N ILE A 223 41.58 -25.82 12.57
CA ILE A 223 40.33 -26.11 11.84
C ILE A 223 39.12 -25.97 12.79
N VAL A 224 39.17 -26.60 13.96
CA VAL A 224 38.11 -26.53 14.98
C VAL A 224 37.84 -25.08 15.39
N ASN A 225 38.87 -24.28 15.68
CA ASN A 225 38.71 -22.86 16.02
C ASN A 225 37.97 -22.08 14.92
N LYS A 226 38.28 -22.33 13.64
CA LYS A 226 37.60 -21.68 12.51
C LYS A 226 36.14 -22.15 12.39
N ILE A 227 35.88 -23.44 12.58
CA ILE A 227 34.53 -24.02 12.53
C ILE A 227 33.67 -23.44 13.66
N GLU A 228 34.17 -23.40 14.88
CA GLU A 228 33.45 -22.85 16.05
C GLU A 228 33.14 -21.36 15.85
N LEU A 229 34.09 -20.56 15.35
CA LEU A 229 33.83 -19.16 14.99
C LEU A 229 32.73 -19.01 13.92
N CYS A 230 32.63 -19.95 12.97
CA CYS A 230 31.56 -19.94 11.97
C CYS A 230 30.20 -20.29 12.60
N ILE A 231 30.14 -21.29 13.48
CA ILE A 231 28.93 -21.68 14.21
C ILE A 231 28.45 -20.54 15.10
N GLU A 232 29.33 -19.93 15.90
CA GLU A 232 29.00 -18.79 16.76
C GLU A 232 28.45 -17.59 15.98
N ASN A 233 29.01 -17.30 14.81
CA ASN A 233 28.54 -16.23 13.95
C ASN A 233 27.16 -16.55 13.34
N GLU A 234 26.90 -17.80 12.94
CA GLU A 234 25.58 -18.25 12.49
C GLU A 234 24.55 -18.18 13.62
N GLU A 235 24.90 -18.63 14.82
CA GLU A 235 24.04 -18.51 15.99
C GLU A 235 23.76 -17.06 16.36
N ARG A 236 24.76 -16.18 16.30
CA ARG A 236 24.59 -14.74 16.54
C ARG A 236 23.65 -14.13 15.51
N LYS A 237 23.76 -14.52 14.24
CA LYS A 237 22.80 -14.12 13.18
C LYS A 237 21.40 -14.65 13.48
N LYS A 238 21.25 -15.90 13.91
CA LYS A 238 19.96 -16.49 14.34
C LYS A 238 19.36 -15.73 15.53
N ARG A 239 20.13 -15.52 16.61
CA ARG A 239 19.73 -14.72 17.79
C ARG A 239 19.33 -13.29 17.41
N HIS A 240 20.05 -12.66 16.50
CA HIS A 240 19.71 -11.33 16.01
C HIS A 240 18.39 -11.32 15.22
N LYS A 241 18.20 -12.28 14.30
CA LYS A 241 16.93 -12.45 13.57
C LYS A 241 15.76 -12.72 14.54
N GLU A 242 15.93 -13.61 15.51
CA GLU A 242 14.94 -13.91 16.55
C GLU A 242 14.61 -12.66 17.38
N SER A 243 15.62 -11.86 17.73
CA SER A 243 15.43 -10.60 18.45
C SER A 243 14.64 -9.57 17.63
N ILE A 244 14.88 -9.47 16.32
CA ILE A 244 14.12 -8.57 15.44
C ILE A 244 12.69 -9.08 15.30
N LYS A 245 12.49 -10.38 15.04
CA LYS A 245 11.17 -11.01 14.97
C LYS A 245 10.33 -10.75 16.22
N ASN A 246 10.91 -10.98 17.41
CA ASN A 246 10.29 -10.67 18.69
C ASN A 246 9.94 -9.18 18.86
N HIS A 247 10.72 -8.29 18.26
CA HIS A 247 10.41 -6.86 18.26
C HIS A 247 9.25 -6.52 17.33
N GLU A 248 9.22 -7.08 16.13
CA GLU A 248 8.16 -6.93 15.14
C GLU A 248 6.81 -7.47 15.66
N GLU A 249 6.80 -8.63 16.33
CA GLU A 249 5.59 -9.18 16.96
C GLU A 249 5.03 -8.25 18.05
N LYS A 250 5.91 -7.64 18.85
CA LYS A 250 5.50 -6.65 19.87
C LYS A 250 4.89 -5.40 19.23
N ILE A 251 5.34 -5.00 18.04
CA ILE A 251 4.74 -3.89 17.29
C ILE A 251 3.33 -4.29 16.84
N ILE A 252 3.16 -5.45 16.20
CA ILE A 252 1.85 -5.93 15.71
C ILE A 252 0.83 -6.05 16.84
N LYS A 253 1.20 -6.67 17.97
CA LYS A 253 0.35 -6.78 19.16
C LYS A 253 -0.08 -5.42 19.74
N LYS A 254 0.66 -4.35 19.44
CA LYS A 254 0.34 -2.99 19.93
C LYS A 254 -0.50 -2.16 18.97
N LEU A 255 -0.63 -2.54 17.70
CA LEU A 255 -1.42 -1.80 16.70
C LEU A 255 -2.86 -1.47 17.15
N PRO A 256 -3.62 -2.37 17.82
CA PRO A 256 -4.98 -2.09 18.26
C PRO A 256 -5.11 -0.98 19.33
N TYR A 257 -4.00 -0.63 19.98
CA TYR A 257 -3.98 0.32 21.09
C TYR A 257 -3.41 1.68 20.70
N LEU A 258 -3.09 1.88 19.42
CA LEU A 258 -2.51 3.12 18.92
C LEU A 258 -3.57 4.10 18.42
N LYS A 259 -3.20 5.38 18.43
CA LYS A 259 -4.00 6.45 17.82
C LYS A 259 -3.63 6.57 16.35
N TRP A 260 -4.56 6.23 15.47
CA TRP A 260 -4.34 6.18 14.03
C TRP A 260 -4.91 7.41 13.35
N SER A 261 -4.22 7.85 12.30
CA SER A 261 -4.69 8.88 11.36
C SER A 261 -4.80 8.26 9.98
N LYS A 262 -5.94 8.48 9.32
CA LYS A 262 -6.26 7.97 7.98
C LYS A 262 -6.21 9.11 6.98
N PHE A 263 -5.49 8.91 5.88
CA PHE A 263 -5.34 9.85 4.77
C PHE A 263 -5.77 9.15 3.48
N ILE A 264 -6.77 9.72 2.79
CA ILE A 264 -7.24 9.20 1.50
C ILE A 264 -6.42 9.87 0.40
N GLN A 265 -5.78 9.06 -0.44
CA GLN A 265 -4.96 9.50 -1.57
C GLN A 265 -5.57 8.98 -2.88
N THR A 266 -5.12 9.51 -4.03
CA THR A 266 -5.68 9.17 -5.35
C THR A 266 -5.60 7.68 -5.67
N ASN A 267 -4.58 6.99 -5.18
CA ASN A 267 -4.28 5.60 -5.52
C ASN A 267 -4.39 4.64 -4.31
N GLY A 268 -4.89 5.10 -3.16
CA GLY A 268 -4.97 4.26 -1.97
C GLY A 268 -5.21 5.02 -0.67
N ILE A 269 -5.13 4.30 0.43
CA ILE A 269 -5.34 4.81 1.79
C ILE A 269 -4.03 4.69 2.56
N LYS A 270 -3.60 5.78 3.18
CA LYS A 270 -2.46 5.80 4.09
C LYS A 270 -2.94 5.88 5.53
N TYR A 271 -2.53 4.93 6.34
CA TYR A 271 -2.68 4.97 7.80
C TYR A 271 -1.35 5.34 8.43
N SER A 272 -1.38 6.20 9.45
CA SER A 272 -0.17 6.54 10.22
C SER A 272 -0.45 6.62 11.71
N SER A 273 0.52 6.22 12.51
CA SER A 273 0.49 6.36 13.95
C SER A 273 1.89 6.62 14.51
N ILE A 274 1.94 7.04 15.78
CA ILE A 274 3.17 7.25 16.54
C ILE A 274 3.26 6.17 17.62
N TYR A 275 4.31 5.37 17.53
CA TYR A 275 4.73 4.39 18.54
C TYR A 275 5.88 4.96 19.38
N LYS A 276 6.09 4.42 20.58
CA LYS A 276 7.09 4.81 21.61
C LYS A 276 8.23 5.73 21.12
N LYS A 277 8.48 6.85 21.82
CA LYS A 277 9.55 7.83 21.52
C LYS A 277 9.42 8.48 20.12
N ARG A 278 8.21 8.87 19.70
CA ARG A 278 7.94 9.54 18.41
C ARG A 278 8.29 8.72 17.16
N LYS A 279 8.43 7.40 17.27
CA LYS A 279 8.73 6.53 16.14
C LYS A 279 7.47 6.28 15.31
N LYS A 280 7.55 6.50 14.00
CA LYS A 280 6.40 6.43 13.10
C LYS A 280 6.09 5.00 12.67
N ILE A 281 4.81 4.64 12.67
CA ILE A 281 4.28 3.45 12.01
C ILE A 281 3.38 3.94 10.88
N GLU A 282 3.58 3.41 9.67
CA GLU A 282 2.76 3.74 8.50
C GLU A 282 2.32 2.46 7.79
N LEU A 283 1.09 2.45 7.26
CA LEU A 283 0.58 1.42 6.38
C LEU A 283 0.00 2.10 5.14
N TYR A 284 0.44 1.68 3.97
CA TYR A 284 -0.19 2.06 2.71
C TYR A 284 -1.05 0.90 2.24
N PHE A 285 -2.29 1.19 1.85
CA PHE A 285 -3.26 0.19 1.40
C PHE A 285 -3.87 0.61 0.08
N VAL A 286 -3.59 -0.15 -0.97
CA VAL A 286 -4.09 0.01 -2.33
C VAL A 286 -5.03 -1.15 -2.62
N ASN A 287 -6.27 -0.84 -2.99
CA ASN A 287 -7.29 -1.82 -3.36
C ASN A 287 -7.39 -1.88 -4.90
N THR A 288 -6.45 -2.56 -5.56
CA THR A 288 -6.47 -2.81 -7.01
C THR A 288 -6.86 -4.26 -7.29
N GLU A 289 -7.56 -4.53 -8.40
CA GLU A 289 -7.98 -5.89 -8.79
C GLU A 289 -6.82 -6.76 -9.29
N HIS A 290 -5.65 -6.17 -9.59
CA HIS A 290 -4.47 -6.88 -10.09
C HIS A 290 -3.61 -7.44 -8.94
N GLU A 291 -3.54 -8.76 -8.80
CA GLU A 291 -2.79 -9.46 -7.74
C GLU A 291 -1.28 -9.12 -7.72
N ASN A 292 -0.68 -8.92 -8.89
CA ASN A 292 0.76 -8.64 -9.02
C ASN A 292 1.20 -7.25 -8.51
N GLN A 293 0.27 -6.32 -8.24
CA GLN A 293 0.54 -5.00 -7.63
C GLN A 293 0.20 -4.94 -6.13
N LYS A 294 -0.49 -5.95 -5.57
CA LYS A 294 -0.91 -5.98 -4.15
C LYS A 294 0.26 -6.26 -3.19
N GLU A 295 1.23 -7.08 -3.59
CA GLU A 295 2.37 -7.49 -2.75
C GLU A 295 3.48 -6.43 -2.65
N THR A 296 3.60 -5.56 -3.65
CA THR A 296 4.67 -4.55 -3.71
C THR A 296 4.34 -3.30 -2.91
N ASP A 297 3.07 -2.89 -2.86
CA ASP A 297 2.63 -1.60 -2.29
C ASP A 297 2.05 -1.67 -0.88
N ASN A 298 1.47 -2.81 -0.48
CA ASN A 298 0.77 -2.93 0.80
C ASN A 298 1.69 -3.38 1.96
N LYS A 299 2.59 -2.51 2.42
CA LYS A 299 3.56 -2.86 3.48
C LYS A 299 3.37 -2.03 4.75
N LEU A 300 3.43 -2.71 5.90
CA LEU A 300 3.53 -2.06 7.20
C LEU A 300 4.98 -1.60 7.41
N LEU A 301 5.16 -0.30 7.61
CA LEU A 301 6.45 0.35 7.81
C LEU A 301 6.60 0.79 9.26
N TYR A 302 7.72 0.43 9.88
CA TYR A 302 8.16 0.98 11.15
C TYR A 302 9.45 1.76 10.95
N CYS A 303 9.48 3.06 11.30
CA CYS A 303 10.62 3.93 11.04
C CYS A 303 11.08 3.90 9.55
N ASN A 304 10.13 3.87 8.61
CA ASN A 304 10.35 3.77 7.16
C ASN A 304 10.99 2.45 6.70
N GLN A 305 11.01 1.41 7.53
CA GLN A 305 11.48 0.08 7.16
C GLN A 305 10.33 -0.92 7.21
N PRO A 306 10.18 -1.79 6.18
CA PRO A 306 9.19 -2.86 6.21
C PRO A 306 9.57 -3.91 7.25
N LEU A 307 8.55 -4.50 7.90
CA LEU A 307 8.74 -5.68 8.74
C LEU A 307 9.17 -6.86 7.85
N LYS A 308 10.19 -7.62 8.29
CA LYS A 308 10.87 -8.65 7.45
C LYS A 308 10.71 -10.07 7.96
N TYR A 309 10.49 -10.27 9.26
CA TYR A 309 10.60 -11.59 9.90
C TYR A 309 9.29 -12.09 10.52
N VAL A 310 8.24 -11.27 10.51
CA VAL A 310 6.90 -11.64 10.95
C VAL A 310 5.94 -11.60 9.78
N ASP A 311 5.25 -12.71 9.55
CA ASP A 311 4.13 -12.79 8.61
C ASP A 311 2.89 -12.15 9.24
N TYR A 312 2.22 -11.29 8.48
CA TYR A 312 0.97 -10.68 8.90
C TYR A 312 0.02 -10.51 7.72
N ASP A 313 -1.26 -10.64 8.00
CA ASP A 313 -2.33 -10.41 7.04
C ASP A 313 -2.69 -8.92 7.04
N ILE A 314 -2.41 -8.25 5.92
CA ILE A 314 -2.65 -6.82 5.73
C ILE A 314 -4.13 -6.49 5.93
N ASN A 315 -5.06 -7.31 5.43
CA ASN A 315 -6.49 -7.05 5.54
C ASN A 315 -6.93 -7.12 7.00
N LYS A 316 -6.40 -8.07 7.77
CA LYS A 316 -6.63 -8.13 9.23
C LYS A 316 -6.08 -6.90 9.94
N ILE A 317 -4.89 -6.42 9.56
CA ILE A 317 -4.33 -5.19 10.13
C ILE A 317 -5.19 -3.97 9.79
N VAL A 318 -5.63 -3.82 8.55
CA VAL A 318 -6.52 -2.72 8.13
C VAL A 318 -7.81 -2.74 8.93
N ASN A 319 -8.44 -3.91 9.10
CA ASN A 319 -9.65 -4.05 9.92
C ASN A 319 -9.41 -3.65 11.39
N ILE A 320 -8.28 -4.03 11.98
CA ILE A 320 -7.89 -3.59 13.33
C ILE A 320 -7.79 -2.07 13.38
N ILE A 321 -7.12 -1.44 12.42
CA ILE A 321 -6.90 0.00 12.37
C ILE A 321 -8.22 0.77 12.19
N GLU A 322 -9.07 0.35 11.26
CA GLU A 322 -10.38 0.98 11.02
C GLU A 322 -11.27 0.89 12.27
N ASN A 323 -11.34 -0.28 12.91
CA ASN A 323 -12.05 -0.45 14.18
C ASN A 323 -11.53 0.49 15.28
N CYS A 324 -10.22 0.72 15.35
CA CYS A 324 -9.64 1.67 16.30
C CYS A 324 -10.06 3.12 16.01
N ILE A 325 -10.09 3.51 14.74
CA ILE A 325 -10.52 4.85 14.32
C ILE A 325 -12.01 5.05 14.64
N GLU A 326 -12.83 4.02 14.42
CA GLU A 326 -14.27 4.06 14.71
C GLU A 326 -14.55 4.18 16.21
N LYS A 327 -13.89 3.36 17.05
CA LYS A 327 -13.97 3.50 18.52
C LYS A 327 -13.56 4.89 19.01
N GLN A 328 -12.54 5.49 18.40
CA GLN A 328 -12.10 6.85 18.74
C GLN A 328 -13.17 7.90 18.37
N LYS A 329 -13.80 7.78 17.20
CA LYS A 329 -14.90 8.67 16.80
C LYS A 329 -16.08 8.57 17.74
N GLN A 330 -16.45 7.35 18.14
CA GLN A 330 -17.57 7.13 19.05
C GLN A 330 -17.30 7.71 20.44
N TYR A 331 -16.12 7.49 21.01
CA TYR A 331 -15.71 8.11 22.28
C TYR A 331 -15.78 9.64 22.26
N ILE A 332 -15.34 10.27 21.17
CA ILE A 332 -15.40 11.74 21.00
C ILE A 332 -16.85 12.22 20.94
N LEU A 333 -17.72 11.49 20.22
CA LEU A 333 -19.14 11.83 20.10
C LEU A 333 -19.86 11.74 21.45
N GLU A 334 -19.65 10.66 22.20
CA GLU A 334 -20.22 10.45 23.53
C GLU A 334 -19.74 11.52 24.52
N HIS A 335 -18.43 11.83 24.54
CA HIS A 335 -17.90 12.89 25.42
C HIS A 335 -18.44 14.28 25.06
N LYS A 336 -18.66 14.56 23.77
CA LYS A 336 -19.25 15.82 23.34
C LYS A 336 -20.71 15.93 23.79
N GLN A 337 -21.49 14.86 23.64
CA GLN A 337 -22.87 14.79 24.11
C GLN A 337 -22.97 14.94 25.64
N GLU A 338 -22.07 14.29 26.39
CA GLU A 338 -22.04 14.40 27.85
C GLU A 338 -21.70 15.82 28.34
N LEU A 339 -20.75 16.50 27.67
CA LEU A 339 -20.41 17.88 27.96
C LEU A 339 -21.57 18.85 27.65
N GLU A 340 -22.26 18.64 26.53
CA GLU A 340 -23.44 19.42 26.15
C GLU A 340 -24.59 19.20 27.17
N HIS A 341 -24.80 17.96 27.63
CA HIS A 341 -25.79 17.64 28.65
C HIS A 341 -25.47 18.30 30.00
N LYS A 342 -24.21 18.21 30.48
CA LYS A 342 -23.77 18.87 31.72
C LYS A 342 -23.93 20.39 31.66
N GLN A 343 -23.65 21.01 30.52
CA GLN A 343 -23.87 22.45 30.32
C GLN A 343 -25.35 22.82 30.31
N TYR A 344 -26.20 21.97 29.72
CA TYR A 344 -27.65 22.15 29.72
C TYR A 344 -28.21 22.07 31.15
N GLU A 345 -27.85 21.04 31.92
CA GLU A 345 -28.26 20.89 33.33
C GLU A 345 -27.83 22.07 34.20
N ALA A 346 -26.59 22.56 34.04
CA ALA A 346 -26.09 23.71 34.78
C ALA A 346 -26.89 25.00 34.46
N LYS A 347 -27.24 25.23 33.19
CA LYS A 347 -28.10 26.34 32.78
C LYS A 347 -29.52 26.20 33.32
N GLN A 348 -30.07 24.99 33.35
CA GLN A 348 -31.41 24.73 33.85
C GLN A 348 -31.52 24.98 35.36
N LYS A 349 -30.54 24.52 36.15
CA LYS A 349 -30.42 24.84 37.59
C LYS A 349 -30.36 26.35 37.84
N LEU A 350 -29.62 27.08 37.00
CA LEU A 350 -29.53 28.55 37.06
C LEU A 350 -30.87 29.23 36.76
N TYR A 351 -31.61 28.73 35.78
CA TYR A 351 -32.92 29.25 35.38
C TYR A 351 -33.99 29.02 36.47
N THR A 352 -34.01 27.82 37.07
CA THR A 352 -34.93 27.52 38.18
C THR A 352 -34.69 28.44 39.38
N SER A 353 -33.42 28.65 39.77
CA SER A 353 -33.08 29.55 40.86
C SER A 353 -33.47 31.02 40.59
N LEU A 354 -33.39 31.49 39.33
CA LEU A 354 -33.90 32.81 38.93
C LEU A 354 -35.42 32.95 39.13
N ILE A 355 -36.18 31.91 38.76
CA ILE A 355 -37.64 31.90 38.92
C ILE A 355 -37.99 31.97 40.41
N ASP A 356 -37.28 31.23 41.26
CA ASP A 356 -37.56 31.19 42.70
C ASP A 356 -37.24 32.52 43.39
N ILE A 357 -36.11 33.16 43.05
CA ILE A 357 -35.77 34.51 43.55
C ILE A 357 -36.84 35.52 43.15
N LYS A 358 -37.30 35.46 41.89
CA LYS A 358 -38.37 36.34 41.40
C LYS A 358 -39.68 36.09 42.14
N ARG A 359 -40.04 34.84 42.38
CA ARG A 359 -41.27 34.45 43.10
C ARG A 359 -41.27 35.00 44.52
N GLN A 360 -40.20 34.76 45.27
CA GLN A 360 -40.04 35.29 46.64
C GLN A 360 -40.14 36.81 46.68
N TYR A 361 -39.56 37.51 45.70
CA TYR A 361 -39.64 38.95 45.62
C TYR A 361 -41.08 39.46 45.40
N ILE A 362 -41.83 38.81 44.52
CA ILE A 362 -43.23 39.16 44.23
C ILE A 362 -44.13 38.88 45.44
N GLU A 363 -43.96 37.73 46.09
CA GLU A 363 -44.68 37.37 47.31
C GLU A 363 -44.48 38.40 48.43
N ASN A 364 -43.24 38.87 48.63
CA ASN A 364 -42.93 39.91 49.61
C ASN A 364 -43.62 41.24 49.29
N LEU A 365 -43.72 41.62 48.01
CA LEU A 365 -44.43 42.84 47.61
C LEU A 365 -45.95 42.72 47.76
N VAL A 366 -46.51 41.56 47.43
CA VAL A 366 -47.94 41.27 47.62
C VAL A 366 -48.30 41.36 49.11
N LYS A 367 -47.51 40.72 50.00
CA LYS A 367 -47.72 40.80 51.45
C LYS A 367 -47.61 42.22 52.00
N LYS A 368 -46.63 43.00 51.53
CA LYS A 368 -46.36 44.35 52.04
C LYS A 368 -47.40 45.39 51.63
N TYR A 369 -47.97 45.27 50.44
CA TYR A 369 -48.85 46.31 49.87
C TYR A 369 -50.29 45.86 49.60
N GLY A 370 -50.64 44.58 49.80
CA GLY A 370 -52.00 44.08 49.65
C GLY A 370 -52.51 44.05 48.20
N ILE A 371 -51.62 43.94 47.22
CA ILE A 371 -51.94 44.07 45.79
C ILE A 371 -52.11 42.68 45.14
N LYS A 372 -53.04 42.55 44.19
CA LYS A 372 -53.24 41.30 43.44
C LYS A 372 -51.96 40.95 42.65
N GLN A 373 -51.48 39.72 42.87
CA GLN A 373 -50.23 39.19 42.31
C GLN A 373 -50.11 39.39 40.77
N LYS A 374 -51.20 39.14 40.03
CA LYS A 374 -51.24 39.27 38.56
C LYS A 374 -50.96 40.69 38.04
N ASP A 375 -51.32 41.72 38.80
CA ASP A 375 -51.17 43.12 38.38
C ASP A 375 -49.71 43.58 38.44
N ILE A 376 -48.92 42.97 39.33
CA ILE A 376 -47.52 43.32 39.56
C ILE A 376 -46.58 42.45 38.72
N GLU A 377 -46.90 41.17 38.51
CA GLU A 377 -46.04 40.19 37.83
C GLU A 377 -45.53 40.62 36.45
N ASN A 378 -46.43 41.13 35.59
CA ASN A 378 -46.07 41.56 34.24
C ASN A 378 -45.24 42.84 34.25
N TYR A 379 -45.54 43.77 35.16
CA TYR A 379 -44.77 45.01 35.30
C TYR A 379 -43.35 44.71 35.78
N ILE A 380 -43.22 43.86 36.81
CA ILE A 380 -41.93 43.43 37.34
C ILE A 380 -41.10 42.70 36.29
N LYS A 381 -41.73 41.81 35.50
CA LYS A 381 -41.05 41.08 34.43
C LYS A 381 -40.41 42.03 33.41
N ASN A 382 -41.19 42.95 32.86
CA ASN A 382 -40.73 43.86 31.79
C ASN A 382 -39.58 44.76 32.25
N TYR A 383 -39.64 45.28 33.47
CA TYR A 383 -38.58 46.14 34.01
C TYR A 383 -37.37 45.36 34.49
N ALA A 384 -37.55 44.15 35.01
CA ALA A 384 -36.43 43.28 35.33
C ALA A 384 -35.62 42.96 34.08
N ASP A 385 -36.30 42.58 32.99
CA ASP A 385 -35.67 42.31 31.69
C ASP A 385 -34.97 43.57 31.14
N PHE A 386 -35.56 44.76 31.28
CA PHE A 386 -34.96 46.02 30.87
C PHE A 386 -33.63 46.33 31.57
N TYR A 387 -33.58 46.23 32.90
CA TYR A 387 -32.36 46.50 33.65
C TYR A 387 -31.32 45.37 33.51
N GLN A 388 -31.78 44.14 33.34
CA GLN A 388 -30.91 42.97 33.12
C GLN A 388 -30.24 43.01 31.74
N ASN A 389 -30.95 43.46 30.70
CA ASN A 389 -30.40 43.69 29.36
C ASN A 389 -29.39 44.85 29.30
N LYS A 390 -29.50 45.82 30.21
CA LYS A 390 -28.53 46.92 30.37
C LYS A 390 -27.28 46.52 31.17
N CYS A 391 -27.31 45.39 31.86
CA CYS A 391 -26.16 44.91 32.60
C CYS A 391 -25.09 44.34 31.66
N LYS A 392 -23.88 44.92 31.68
CA LYS A 392 -22.74 44.52 30.85
C LYS A 392 -22.37 43.03 30.97
N TYR A 393 -22.66 42.42 32.12
CA TYR A 393 -22.25 41.05 32.43
C TYR A 393 -23.26 39.98 32.01
N LYS A 394 -24.47 40.38 31.55
CA LYS A 394 -25.56 39.61 30.93
C LYS A 394 -26.00 38.27 31.54
N MET A 395 -25.26 37.66 32.48
CA MET A 395 -25.60 36.49 33.31
C MET A 395 -24.59 36.15 34.43
N SER A 396 -23.35 36.67 34.47
CA SER A 396 -22.39 36.36 35.55
C SER A 396 -21.75 37.61 36.15
N CYS A 397 -22.37 38.16 37.19
CA CYS A 397 -21.80 39.31 37.89
C CYS A 397 -20.69 38.84 38.83
N LYS A 398 -19.46 39.35 38.65
CA LYS A 398 -18.23 38.98 39.39
C LYS A 398 -18.27 39.23 40.91
N LEU A 399 -19.41 39.64 41.47
CA LEU A 399 -19.49 40.05 42.87
C LEU A 399 -19.50 38.88 43.88
N LYS A 400 -19.83 37.62 43.52
CA LYS A 400 -19.80 36.46 44.45
C LYS A 400 -20.19 35.07 43.88
N ASN A 401 -19.95 34.76 42.60
CA ASN A 401 -20.42 33.49 42.00
C ASN A 401 -21.96 33.30 42.08
N LYS A 402 -22.71 34.40 42.07
CA LYS A 402 -24.18 34.40 42.15
C LYS A 402 -24.79 34.82 40.81
N ILE A 403 -26.02 34.38 40.61
CA ILE A 403 -26.85 34.73 39.47
C ILE A 403 -26.99 36.26 39.37
N CYS A 404 -26.66 36.81 38.20
CA CYS A 404 -26.84 38.23 37.92
C CYS A 404 -28.33 38.54 37.77
N THR A 405 -28.97 39.07 38.81
CA THR A 405 -30.37 39.50 38.76
C THR A 405 -30.59 40.81 39.50
N VAL A 406 -31.49 41.65 38.99
CA VAL A 406 -31.84 42.94 39.58
C VAL A 406 -32.62 42.82 40.88
N PHE A 407 -33.13 41.62 41.20
CA PHE A 407 -33.77 41.31 42.48
C PHE A 407 -32.76 41.18 43.62
N ASN A 408 -31.49 40.93 43.32
CA ASN A 408 -30.44 40.87 44.33
C ASN A 408 -30.07 42.28 44.81
N ARG A 409 -29.96 42.45 46.13
CA ARG A 409 -29.55 43.71 46.78
C ARG A 409 -28.19 44.20 46.29
N ASP A 410 -27.30 43.26 45.95
CA ASP A 410 -25.95 43.54 45.48
C ASP A 410 -25.90 44.04 44.01
N CYS A 411 -27.03 44.08 43.30
CA CYS A 411 -27.06 44.54 41.91
C CYS A 411 -27.02 46.08 41.83
N HIS A 412 -26.13 46.62 41.00
CA HIS A 412 -26.01 48.07 40.75
C HIS A 412 -27.32 48.73 40.30
N TYR A 413 -28.19 48.00 39.59
CA TYR A 413 -29.49 48.50 39.15
C TYR A 413 -30.64 48.23 40.14
N ASN A 414 -30.40 47.52 41.25
CA ASN A 414 -31.43 47.14 42.22
C ASN A 414 -32.17 48.35 42.80
N GLN A 415 -31.45 49.39 43.23
CA GLN A 415 -32.06 50.59 43.81
C GLN A 415 -32.94 51.34 42.80
N ASN A 416 -32.47 51.49 41.56
CA ASN A 416 -33.24 52.12 40.49
C ASN A 416 -34.50 51.32 40.14
N PHE A 417 -34.36 49.99 40.10
CA PHE A 417 -35.45 49.06 39.89
C PHE A 417 -36.49 49.14 41.02
N LEU A 418 -36.06 49.13 42.29
CA LEU A 418 -36.91 49.28 43.47
C LEU A 418 -37.69 50.59 43.45
N ASN A 419 -37.02 51.70 43.17
CA ASN A 419 -37.65 53.02 43.09
C ASN A 419 -38.71 53.07 41.98
N ARG A 420 -38.46 52.40 40.85
CA ARG A 420 -39.42 52.31 39.74
C ARG A 420 -40.66 51.50 40.13
N ILE A 421 -40.47 50.36 40.79
CA ILE A 421 -41.57 49.51 41.27
C ILE A 421 -42.39 50.25 42.33
N ASN A 422 -41.73 50.88 43.30
CA ASN A 422 -42.42 51.62 44.36
C ASN A 422 -43.27 52.76 43.78
N ARG A 423 -42.77 53.51 42.78
CA ARG A 423 -43.57 54.54 42.09
C ARG A 423 -44.79 53.95 41.37
N TYR A 424 -44.68 52.76 40.79
CA TYR A 424 -45.79 52.10 40.13
C TYR A 424 -46.84 51.59 41.12
N ILE A 425 -46.40 50.98 42.22
CA ILE A 425 -47.25 50.54 43.33
C ILE A 425 -48.01 51.74 43.92
N GLN A 426 -47.34 52.87 44.16
CA GLN A 426 -47.97 54.09 44.66
C GLN A 426 -49.02 54.65 43.69
N LYS A 427 -48.84 54.48 42.37
CA LYS A 427 -49.87 54.82 41.38
C LYS A 427 -51.07 53.88 41.48
N ILE A 428 -50.86 52.57 41.60
CA ILE A 428 -51.95 51.60 41.77
C ILE A 428 -52.77 51.90 43.03
N LEU A 429 -52.09 52.16 44.15
CA LEU A 429 -52.74 52.49 45.41
C LEU A 429 -53.55 53.80 45.32
N LYS A 430 -53.03 54.84 44.64
CA LYS A 430 -53.80 56.06 44.34
C LYS A 430 -55.03 55.79 43.47
N TYR A 431 -54.93 54.93 42.47
CA TYR A 431 -56.07 54.54 41.62
C TYR A 431 -57.11 53.70 42.38
N GLN A 432 -56.69 52.84 43.31
CA GLN A 432 -57.59 52.07 44.17
C GLN A 432 -58.32 52.96 45.18
N ASN A 433 -57.64 53.95 45.76
CA ASN A 433 -58.25 54.93 46.66
C ASN A 433 -59.16 55.95 45.93
N ASN A 434 -58.84 56.30 44.68
CA ASN A 434 -59.66 57.22 43.89
C ASN A 434 -60.92 56.56 43.30
N ASN A 435 -60.99 55.23 43.22
CA ASN A 435 -62.18 54.52 42.74
C ASN A 435 -63.33 54.46 43.78
N SER A 436 -63.16 55.06 44.96
CA SER A 436 -64.27 55.32 45.89
C SER A 436 -65.02 56.61 45.58
N ILE A 437 -64.51 57.51 44.71
CA ILE A 437 -65.18 58.77 44.39
C ILE A 437 -65.03 59.09 42.89
N SER A 438 -66.20 59.23 42.24
CA SER A 438 -66.48 59.80 40.91
C SER A 438 -66.44 58.88 39.69
N LYS A 439 -67.66 58.52 39.25
CA LYS A 439 -68.01 58.15 37.87
C LYS A 439 -67.69 59.30 36.93
N SER A 440 -66.99 59.04 35.82
CA SER A 440 -67.32 59.64 34.51
C SER A 440 -66.63 58.87 33.38
N ASN A 441 -67.39 58.70 32.30
CA ASN A 441 -67.04 57.98 31.07
C ASN A 441 -65.78 58.53 30.38
N LYS A 442 -64.94 57.63 29.86
CA LYS A 442 -64.23 57.77 28.57
C LYS A 442 -63.62 56.42 28.14
N ASN A 443 -64.25 55.82 27.13
CA ASN A 443 -63.78 54.88 26.10
C ASN A 443 -62.70 53.85 26.48
N LYS A 444 -63.15 52.60 26.66
CA LYS A 444 -62.34 51.37 26.53
C LYS A 444 -61.63 51.37 25.15
N PRO A 445 -60.32 51.07 25.05
CA PRO A 445 -59.70 50.84 23.76
C PRO A 445 -60.29 49.56 23.17
N MET A 446 -60.91 49.68 22.00
CA MET A 446 -61.46 48.57 21.22
C MET A 446 -60.30 47.67 20.79
N LEU A 447 -60.28 46.41 21.23
CA LEU A 447 -59.33 45.40 20.77
C LEU A 447 -59.67 45.06 19.32
N THR A 448 -58.74 45.29 18.39
CA THR A 448 -58.93 44.94 16.97
C THR A 448 -58.50 43.50 16.75
N GLU A 449 -59.43 42.66 16.31
CA GLU A 449 -59.11 41.30 15.87
C GLU A 449 -58.60 41.33 14.42
N ILE A 450 -57.44 40.72 14.18
CA ILE A 450 -56.88 40.54 12.84
C ILE A 450 -57.42 39.21 12.31
N GLY A 451 -58.31 39.31 11.33
CA GLY A 451 -58.93 38.18 10.65
C GLY A 451 -58.04 37.54 9.59
N LEU A 452 -58.53 36.42 9.05
CA LEU A 452 -57.83 35.61 8.05
C LEU A 452 -57.44 36.41 6.80
N LYS A 453 -58.28 37.35 6.37
CA LYS A 453 -58.06 38.14 5.16
C LYS A 453 -57.24 39.41 5.40
N ASP A 454 -56.90 39.72 6.64
CA ASP A 454 -56.17 40.92 6.98
C ASP A 454 -54.70 40.80 6.60
N PHE A 455 -54.14 41.92 6.15
CA PHE A 455 -52.78 42.01 5.62
C PHE A 455 -51.81 42.60 6.63
N VAL A 456 -50.76 41.84 6.94
CA VAL A 456 -49.76 42.18 7.96
C VAL A 456 -48.35 42.22 7.36
N VAL A 457 -47.59 43.26 7.66
CA VAL A 457 -46.21 43.44 7.18
C VAL A 457 -45.23 43.19 8.34
N ARG A 458 -44.30 42.25 8.14
CA ARG A 458 -43.32 41.85 9.17
C ARG A 458 -42.08 42.77 9.24
N THR A 459 -42.27 44.10 9.28
CA THR A 459 -41.17 45.09 9.28
C THR A 459 -41.42 46.28 10.22
N ASN A 460 -40.41 47.14 10.33
CA ASN A 460 -40.50 48.43 11.00
C ASN A 460 -41.46 49.38 10.27
N VAL A 461 -41.85 50.43 10.97
CA VAL A 461 -42.80 51.43 10.48
C VAL A 461 -42.14 52.59 9.72
N PHE A 462 -40.83 52.52 9.45
CA PHE A 462 -40.04 53.68 9.02
C PHE A 462 -40.48 54.24 7.65
N LYS A 463 -40.97 53.41 6.72
CA LYS A 463 -41.55 53.90 5.45
C LYS A 463 -42.76 54.81 5.68
N CYS A 464 -43.66 54.41 6.57
CA CYS A 464 -44.83 55.21 6.94
C CYS A 464 -44.41 56.46 7.73
N MET A 465 -43.43 56.35 8.64
CA MET A 465 -42.88 57.51 9.35
C MET A 465 -42.23 58.53 8.41
N HIS A 466 -41.43 58.06 7.44
CA HIS A 466 -40.80 58.90 6.42
C HIS A 466 -41.84 59.62 5.55
N ASN A 467 -42.93 58.92 5.20
CA ASN A 467 -44.04 59.48 4.45
C ASN A 467 -45.04 60.26 5.32
N LYS A 468 -44.73 60.50 6.61
CA LYS A 468 -45.55 61.23 7.58
C LYS A 468 -46.96 60.66 7.78
N HIS A 469 -47.17 59.37 7.55
CA HIS A 469 -48.42 58.70 7.84
C HIS A 469 -48.63 58.57 9.35
N LYS A 470 -49.88 58.67 9.80
CA LYS A 470 -50.21 58.43 11.20
C LYS A 470 -50.21 56.93 11.48
N ILE A 471 -49.51 56.53 12.54
CA ILE A 471 -49.43 55.15 12.97
C ILE A 471 -49.99 55.03 14.36
N ASP A 472 -51.10 54.32 14.47
CA ASP A 472 -51.76 54.06 15.73
C ASP A 472 -51.14 52.81 16.37
N ASN A 473 -50.70 52.94 17.62
CA ASN A 473 -50.24 51.79 18.40
C ASN A 473 -51.48 51.03 18.89
N ILE A 474 -51.65 49.81 18.39
CA ILE A 474 -52.79 48.96 18.72
C ILE A 474 -52.33 47.68 19.43
N VAL A 475 -53.23 47.10 20.21
CA VAL A 475 -53.10 45.72 20.69
C VAL A 475 -53.99 44.87 19.79
N ALA A 476 -53.35 44.04 18.97
CA ALA A 476 -54.04 43.17 18.01
C ALA A 476 -54.17 41.74 18.56
N MET A 477 -55.30 41.09 18.25
CA MET A 477 -55.49 39.65 18.44
C MET A 477 -55.19 38.93 17.15
N ILE A 478 -54.28 37.96 17.16
CA ILE A 478 -53.97 37.12 16.00
C ILE A 478 -54.35 35.67 16.29
N ASN A 479 -55.06 35.07 15.35
CA ASN A 479 -55.44 33.66 15.38
C ASN A 479 -54.26 32.79 14.91
N ILE A 480 -53.91 31.76 15.69
CA ILE A 480 -52.93 30.73 15.33
C ILE A 480 -53.60 29.36 15.41
N ASP A 481 -53.35 28.52 14.41
CA ASP A 481 -53.71 27.11 14.44
C ASP A 481 -52.53 26.27 14.93
N ASN A 482 -52.71 25.63 16.08
CA ASN A 482 -51.77 24.68 16.66
C ASN A 482 -52.41 23.28 16.62
N ASP A 483 -52.11 22.53 15.55
CA ASP A 483 -52.61 21.17 15.31
C ASP A 483 -54.14 21.01 15.42
N GLY A 484 -54.87 21.94 14.78
CA GLY A 484 -56.33 21.92 14.70
C GLY A 484 -57.03 22.72 15.81
N LYS A 485 -56.28 23.23 16.79
CA LYS A 485 -56.81 24.11 17.86
C LYS A 485 -56.47 25.56 17.57
N ARG A 486 -57.51 26.40 17.45
CA ARG A 486 -57.38 27.86 17.29
C ARG A 486 -57.04 28.53 18.61
N GLU A 487 -55.86 29.15 18.69
CA GLU A 487 -55.42 29.97 19.81
C GLU A 487 -55.36 31.45 19.41
N GLN A 488 -55.86 32.34 20.27
CA GLN A 488 -55.82 33.78 20.06
C GLN A 488 -54.70 34.44 20.87
N ILE A 489 -53.77 35.11 20.19
CA ILE A 489 -52.58 35.72 20.81
C ILE A 489 -52.63 37.24 20.73
N LYS A 490 -52.43 37.88 21.88
CA LYS A 490 -52.29 39.35 22.01
C LYS A 490 -50.89 39.78 21.59
N ILE A 491 -50.80 40.71 20.65
CA ILE A 491 -49.55 41.34 20.26
C ILE A 491 -49.66 42.87 20.22
N SER A 492 -48.53 43.55 20.41
CA SER A 492 -48.40 44.97 20.08
C SER A 492 -48.15 45.11 18.58
N ALA A 493 -48.97 45.90 17.89
CA ALA A 493 -48.85 46.14 16.46
C ALA A 493 -49.04 47.64 16.15
N GLY A 494 -48.50 48.10 15.03
CA GLY A 494 -48.80 49.42 14.48
C GLY A 494 -49.87 49.30 13.40
N TYR A 495 -50.84 50.20 13.36
CA TYR A 495 -51.77 50.30 12.24
C TYR A 495 -51.59 51.65 11.54
N CYS A 496 -51.40 51.61 10.22
CA CYS A 496 -51.40 52.81 9.40
C CYS A 496 -52.73 52.90 8.67
N ASN A 497 -53.50 53.94 8.98
CA ASN A 497 -54.83 54.13 8.40
C ASN A 497 -54.77 54.54 6.92
N GLU A 498 -53.70 55.19 6.50
CA GLU A 498 -53.48 55.62 5.11
C GLU A 498 -53.07 54.44 4.22
N CYS A 499 -52.17 53.57 4.71
CA CYS A 499 -51.78 52.37 3.98
C CYS A 499 -52.76 51.21 4.14
N LYS A 500 -53.67 51.26 5.13
CA LYS A 500 -54.58 50.16 5.52
C LYS A 500 -53.82 48.85 5.79
N VAL A 501 -52.66 48.95 6.44
CA VAL A 501 -51.82 47.79 6.77
C VAL A 501 -51.47 47.75 8.25
N TYR A 502 -51.32 46.52 8.76
CA TYR A 502 -50.82 46.26 10.10
C TYR A 502 -49.32 45.95 10.06
N PHE A 503 -48.57 46.52 11.00
CA PHE A 503 -47.14 46.31 11.15
C PHE A 503 -46.86 45.42 12.36
N MET A 504 -46.09 44.36 12.10
CA MET A 504 -45.58 43.46 13.13
C MET A 504 -44.07 43.41 13.03
N LEU A 505 -43.37 43.50 14.16
CA LEU A 505 -41.92 43.31 14.17
C LEU A 505 -41.55 41.87 13.80
N ASN A 506 -40.46 41.69 13.07
CA ASN A 506 -40.00 40.36 12.67
C ASN A 506 -39.74 39.43 13.87
N SER A 507 -39.30 39.96 15.02
CA SER A 507 -39.15 39.18 16.26
C SER A 507 -40.49 38.60 16.75
N THR A 508 -41.56 39.40 16.73
CA THR A 508 -42.92 38.96 17.07
C THR A 508 -43.41 37.91 16.07
N TYR A 509 -43.18 38.12 14.77
CA TYR A 509 -43.54 37.16 13.73
C TYR A 509 -42.87 35.79 13.95
N GLN A 510 -41.55 35.76 14.22
CA GLN A 510 -40.84 34.50 14.50
C GLN A 510 -41.38 33.81 15.76
N ALA A 511 -41.73 34.58 16.80
CA ALA A 511 -42.33 34.02 18.01
C ALA A 511 -43.71 33.39 17.76
N LEU A 512 -44.54 34.00 16.90
CA LEU A 512 -45.84 33.44 16.51
C LEU A 512 -45.66 32.20 15.61
N LYS A 513 -44.72 32.24 14.66
CA LYS A 513 -44.41 31.12 13.76
C LYS A 513 -44.02 29.85 14.52
N ASN A 514 -43.30 30.00 15.63
CA ASN A 514 -42.90 28.86 16.47
C ASN A 514 -44.06 28.24 17.27
N LYS A 515 -45.21 28.91 17.37
CA LYS A 515 -46.39 28.41 18.08
C LYS A 515 -47.37 27.65 17.20
N GLY A 516 -47.34 27.86 15.89
CA GLY A 516 -48.27 27.22 14.96
C GLY A 516 -48.44 28.00 13.66
N LEU A 517 -49.44 27.61 12.88
CA LEU A 517 -49.78 28.27 11.62
C LEU A 517 -50.53 29.58 11.89
N ILE A 518 -49.95 30.70 11.44
CA ILE A 518 -50.57 32.02 11.62
C ILE A 518 -51.71 32.18 10.62
N LEU A 519 -52.92 32.47 11.12
CA LEU A 519 -54.15 32.56 10.34
C LEU A 519 -54.41 34.00 9.85
N CYS A 520 -53.46 34.60 9.13
CA CYS A 520 -53.62 35.89 8.45
C CYS A 520 -52.61 36.01 7.28
N ARG A 521 -52.81 36.99 6.40
CA ARG A 521 -51.93 37.22 5.24
C ARG A 521 -50.70 38.03 5.66
N ILE A 522 -49.49 37.51 5.41
CA ILE A 522 -48.23 38.11 5.85
C ILE A 522 -47.30 38.38 4.67
N THR A 523 -46.65 39.55 4.65
CA THR A 523 -45.66 39.93 3.62
C THR A 523 -44.39 40.50 4.23
N ASP A 524 -43.26 40.24 3.56
CA ASP A 524 -41.94 40.69 3.99
C ASP A 524 -41.61 42.15 3.66
N GLU A 525 -40.56 42.67 4.30
CA GLU A 525 -40.11 44.05 4.11
C GLU A 525 -39.77 44.35 2.66
N LYS A 526 -39.03 43.46 1.98
CA LYS A 526 -38.58 43.68 0.61
C LYS A 526 -39.75 43.78 -0.38
N SER A 527 -40.77 42.96 -0.21
CA SER A 527 -41.97 42.96 -1.05
C SER A 527 -42.86 44.16 -0.76
N TYR A 528 -42.97 44.58 0.51
CA TYR A 528 -43.71 45.79 0.89
C TYR A 528 -43.01 47.10 0.43
N LEU A 529 -41.68 47.15 0.46
CA LEU A 529 -40.92 48.33 0.06
C LEU A 529 -40.93 48.57 -1.46
N LYS A 530 -40.79 47.51 -2.27
CA LYS A 530 -40.64 47.56 -3.75
C LYS A 530 -41.94 47.80 -4.53
N GLY A 531 -42.85 48.64 -4.06
CA GLY A 531 -44.10 48.90 -4.76
C GLY A 531 -43.87 49.30 -6.23
N ASN A 532 -44.20 48.42 -7.20
CA ASN A 532 -45.08 48.69 -8.33
C ASN A 532 -44.99 47.68 -9.50
N TYR A 533 -46.18 47.42 -10.05
CA TYR A 533 -46.54 47.41 -11.47
C TYR A 533 -45.43 47.28 -12.52
N ALA A 534 -45.49 46.19 -13.29
CA ALA A 534 -45.06 46.14 -14.68
C ALA A 534 -46.18 45.47 -15.50
N ASN A 535 -46.61 46.13 -16.58
CA ASN A 535 -47.43 45.60 -17.68
C ASN A 535 -48.78 44.94 -17.32
N GLY A 536 -49.66 45.60 -16.57
CA GLY A 536 -51.09 45.23 -16.51
C GLY A 536 -51.45 43.88 -15.87
N ILE A 537 -50.46 43.06 -15.49
CA ILE A 537 -50.64 41.78 -14.81
C ILE A 537 -49.98 41.88 -13.43
N ARG A 538 -50.80 41.84 -12.36
CA ARG A 538 -50.36 41.81 -10.96
C ARG A 538 -49.64 40.49 -10.64
N LEU A 539 -48.38 40.35 -11.03
CA LEU A 539 -47.53 39.22 -10.61
C LEU A 539 -46.72 39.64 -9.37
N ALA A 540 -47.29 39.40 -8.19
CA ALA A 540 -46.60 39.63 -6.92
C ALA A 540 -45.40 38.68 -6.80
N LYS A 541 -44.24 39.18 -6.31
CA LYS A 541 -43.04 38.36 -6.02
C LYS A 541 -43.30 37.24 -5.00
N GLU A 542 -44.40 37.33 -4.25
CA GLU A 542 -44.92 36.31 -3.36
C GLU A 542 -46.37 35.99 -3.78
N SER A 543 -46.69 34.74 -4.08
CA SER A 543 -48.07 34.32 -4.30
C SER A 543 -48.89 34.48 -3.03
N ILE A 544 -50.23 34.50 -3.15
CA ILE A 544 -51.12 34.49 -1.97
C ILE A 544 -50.81 33.27 -1.09
N LEU A 545 -50.51 32.11 -1.69
CA LEU A 545 -50.10 30.91 -0.94
C LEU A 545 -48.87 31.18 -0.06
N MET A 546 -47.83 31.80 -0.62
CA MET A 546 -46.61 32.15 0.12
C MET A 546 -46.87 33.13 1.27
N GLN A 547 -47.84 34.03 1.11
CA GLN A 547 -48.22 34.99 2.15
C GLN A 547 -48.92 34.34 3.36
N TYR A 548 -49.50 33.15 3.19
CA TYR A 548 -49.96 32.30 4.30
C TYR A 548 -48.87 31.32 4.79
N GLY A 549 -47.63 31.46 4.31
CA GLY A 549 -46.48 30.68 4.75
C GLY A 549 -46.19 29.41 3.94
N TYR A 550 -46.95 29.12 2.88
CA TYR A 550 -46.71 27.97 2.01
C TYR A 550 -45.35 28.07 1.31
N ASN A 551 -44.52 27.03 1.42
CA ASN A 551 -43.21 26.96 0.77
C ASN A 551 -42.74 25.51 0.55
N THR A 552 -41.94 25.28 -0.50
CA THR A 552 -41.38 23.97 -0.87
C THR A 552 -39.85 23.89 -0.75
N SER A 553 -39.23 24.92 -0.16
CA SER A 553 -37.76 25.03 0.01
C SER A 553 -37.16 23.79 0.69
N GLN A 554 -35.91 23.45 0.35
CA GLN A 554 -35.18 22.36 1.02
C GLN A 554 -34.53 22.81 2.34
N THR A 555 -34.13 24.09 2.45
CA THR A 555 -33.31 24.57 3.59
C THR A 555 -34.13 24.90 4.83
N ASN A 556 -35.38 25.34 4.67
CA ASN A 556 -36.30 25.74 5.73
C ASN A 556 -37.74 25.25 5.42
N GLY A 557 -37.84 24.05 4.82
CA GLY A 557 -39.05 23.53 4.21
C GLY A 557 -40.11 23.04 5.19
N LEU A 558 -41.38 23.28 4.87
CA LEU A 558 -42.51 22.64 5.54
C LEU A 558 -42.61 21.15 5.18
N SER A 559 -43.03 20.32 6.15
CA SER A 559 -43.40 18.92 5.89
C SER A 559 -44.57 18.84 4.91
N ALA A 560 -44.77 17.68 4.27
CA ALA A 560 -45.91 17.48 3.36
C ALA A 560 -47.25 17.76 4.06
N THR A 561 -47.42 17.23 5.27
CA THR A 561 -48.59 17.49 6.12
C THR A 561 -48.75 18.97 6.48
N GLY A 562 -47.66 19.67 6.78
CA GLY A 562 -47.69 21.11 7.06
C GLY A 562 -48.12 21.95 5.86
N ARG A 563 -47.61 21.62 4.66
CA ARG A 563 -48.00 22.28 3.41
C ARG A 563 -49.47 22.06 3.08
N GLN A 564 -49.93 20.81 3.15
CA GLN A 564 -51.32 20.44 2.88
C GLN A 564 -52.30 21.04 3.89
N LYS A 565 -51.92 21.14 5.18
CA LYS A 565 -52.70 21.86 6.20
C LYS A 565 -52.90 23.34 5.84
N ILE A 566 -51.86 24.04 5.36
CA ILE A 566 -51.99 25.44 4.92
C ILE A 566 -52.99 25.55 3.77
N LEU A 567 -52.88 24.67 2.76
CA LEU A 567 -53.80 24.67 1.63
C LEU A 567 -55.24 24.38 2.06
N ALA A 568 -55.45 23.41 2.96
CA ALA A 568 -56.76 23.12 3.54
C ALA A 568 -57.34 24.32 4.29
N VAL A 569 -56.55 25.02 5.11
CA VAL A 569 -56.98 26.25 5.81
C VAL A 569 -57.39 27.36 4.84
N ILE A 570 -56.67 27.53 3.72
CA ILE A 570 -57.00 28.52 2.69
C ILE A 570 -58.36 28.18 2.04
N ILE A 571 -58.60 26.90 1.73
CA ILE A 571 -59.86 26.41 1.14
C ILE A 571 -61.02 26.58 2.14
N ASP A 572 -60.86 26.07 3.36
CA ASP A 572 -61.90 26.02 4.38
C ASP A 572 -62.37 27.39 4.82
N ASN A 573 -61.47 28.36 4.85
CA ASN A 573 -61.79 29.75 5.19
C ASN A 573 -62.19 30.59 3.96
N LYS A 574 -62.41 29.96 2.80
CA LYS A 574 -62.84 30.62 1.54
C LYS A 574 -61.94 31.80 1.17
N ILE A 575 -60.64 31.63 1.35
CA ILE A 575 -59.62 32.60 0.93
C ILE A 575 -59.34 32.42 -0.56
N MET A 576 -59.25 31.16 -1.01
CA MET A 576 -59.02 30.79 -2.40
C MET A 576 -59.77 29.48 -2.69
N SER A 577 -60.37 29.38 -3.86
CA SER A 577 -61.00 28.14 -4.33
C SER A 577 -59.95 27.10 -4.69
N LYS A 578 -60.36 25.82 -4.74
CA LYS A 578 -59.49 24.73 -5.19
C LYS A 578 -58.85 25.01 -6.56
N SER A 579 -59.67 25.47 -7.51
CA SER A 579 -59.21 25.73 -8.88
C SER A 579 -58.14 26.83 -8.94
N GLU A 580 -58.28 27.88 -8.13
CA GLU A 580 -57.27 28.93 -8.03
C GLU A 580 -55.97 28.41 -7.39
N ILE A 581 -56.05 27.57 -6.36
CA ILE A 581 -54.87 26.94 -5.74
C ILE A 581 -54.15 26.04 -6.75
N ILE A 582 -54.88 25.16 -7.44
CA ILE A 582 -54.35 24.29 -8.49
C ILE A 582 -53.67 25.13 -9.57
N SER A 583 -54.30 26.23 -10.02
CA SER A 583 -53.71 27.14 -11.01
C SER A 583 -52.36 27.73 -10.54
N TYR A 584 -52.21 28.08 -9.26
CA TYR A 584 -50.93 28.54 -8.72
C TYR A 584 -49.88 27.42 -8.69
N LEU A 585 -50.26 26.21 -8.29
CA LEU A 585 -49.34 25.07 -8.23
C LEU A 585 -48.87 24.67 -9.62
N ASP A 586 -49.79 24.59 -10.60
CA ASP A 586 -49.46 24.34 -12.01
C ASP A 586 -48.56 25.43 -12.58
N PHE A 587 -48.81 26.70 -12.25
CA PHE A 587 -47.93 27.80 -12.63
C PHE A 587 -46.50 27.63 -12.08
N PHE A 588 -46.34 27.19 -10.82
CA PHE A 588 -45.01 26.94 -10.23
C PHE A 588 -44.29 25.77 -10.87
N ILE A 589 -45.01 24.67 -11.14
CA ILE A 589 -44.50 23.49 -11.82
C ILE A 589 -44.02 23.88 -13.22
N ASN A 590 -44.89 24.52 -14.01
CA ASN A 590 -44.60 24.91 -15.39
C ASN A 590 -43.47 25.94 -15.51
N GLN A 591 -43.38 26.89 -14.57
CA GLN A 591 -42.28 27.87 -14.56
C GLN A 591 -40.90 27.21 -14.31
N ARG A 592 -40.87 26.06 -13.64
CA ARG A 592 -39.63 25.42 -13.16
C ARG A 592 -39.34 24.07 -13.78
N SER A 593 -40.23 23.54 -14.62
CA SER A 593 -40.16 22.20 -15.22
C SER A 593 -38.86 21.92 -15.98
N SER A 594 -38.27 22.94 -16.61
CA SER A 594 -37.00 22.83 -17.34
C SER A 594 -35.75 22.90 -16.46
N GLN A 595 -35.88 23.11 -15.14
CA GLN A 595 -34.75 23.29 -14.23
C GLN A 595 -34.51 22.02 -13.40
N ALA A 596 -33.53 21.19 -13.78
CA ALA A 596 -33.20 19.94 -13.08
C ALA A 596 -33.01 20.12 -11.55
N ARG A 597 -32.40 21.22 -11.12
CA ARG A 597 -32.23 21.55 -9.68
C ARG A 597 -33.53 21.72 -8.89
N MET A 598 -34.68 21.87 -9.58
CA MET A 598 -35.99 22.10 -8.98
C MET A 598 -36.86 20.83 -8.94
N GLU A 599 -36.36 19.69 -9.40
CA GLU A 599 -37.09 18.41 -9.48
C GLU A 599 -37.77 18.03 -8.15
N LEU A 600 -37.06 18.17 -7.03
CA LEU A 600 -37.61 17.91 -5.70
C LEU A 600 -38.69 18.91 -5.25
N ALA A 601 -38.65 20.16 -5.73
CA ALA A 601 -39.70 21.14 -5.46
C ALA A 601 -40.93 20.91 -6.35
N ILE A 602 -40.71 20.48 -7.59
CA ILE A 602 -41.75 20.08 -8.55
C ILE A 602 -42.53 18.89 -7.98
N SER A 603 -41.85 17.83 -7.57
CA SER A 603 -42.49 16.66 -6.95
C SER A 603 -43.36 17.05 -5.73
N LYS A 604 -42.89 17.98 -4.88
CA LYS A 604 -43.70 18.49 -3.76
C LYS A 604 -44.95 19.25 -4.21
N TRP A 605 -44.84 20.07 -5.25
CA TRP A 605 -46.00 20.79 -5.81
C TRP A 605 -47.00 19.84 -6.46
N GLU A 606 -46.53 18.79 -7.15
CA GLU A 606 -47.37 17.75 -7.75
C GLU A 606 -48.16 16.99 -6.69
N THR A 607 -47.51 16.54 -5.61
CA THR A 607 -48.19 15.89 -4.48
C THR A 607 -49.20 16.81 -3.80
N ASP A 608 -48.87 18.09 -3.63
CA ASP A 608 -49.77 19.05 -3.01
C ASP A 608 -50.97 19.39 -3.93
N ARG A 609 -50.77 19.38 -5.26
CA ARG A 609 -51.82 19.56 -6.28
C ARG A 609 -52.82 18.42 -6.24
N GLU A 610 -52.33 17.18 -6.24
CA GLU A 610 -53.15 15.97 -6.12
C GLU A 610 -53.97 15.98 -4.82
N PHE A 611 -53.37 16.42 -3.70
CA PHE A 611 -54.10 16.59 -2.45
C PHE A 611 -55.26 17.59 -2.58
N VAL A 612 -55.03 18.77 -3.16
CA VAL A 612 -56.06 19.82 -3.29
C VAL A 612 -57.21 19.39 -4.19
N GLU A 613 -56.89 18.69 -5.28
CA GLU A 613 -57.87 18.09 -6.19
C GLU A 613 -58.81 17.16 -5.41
N ASN A 614 -58.21 16.27 -4.60
CA ASN A 614 -58.91 15.26 -3.81
C ASN A 614 -59.54 15.75 -2.49
N TYR A 615 -59.18 16.94 -2.01
CA TYR A 615 -59.60 17.44 -0.71
C TYR A 615 -61.11 17.71 -0.63
N LYS A 616 -61.91 16.95 0.12
CA LYS A 616 -63.39 17.11 0.18
C LYS A 616 -64.12 16.88 -1.16
N ILE A 617 -63.61 16.00 -2.03
CA ILE A 617 -64.40 15.49 -3.17
C ILE A 617 -65.71 14.88 -2.62
N GLY A 618 -66.85 15.35 -3.12
CA GLY A 618 -68.19 14.93 -2.67
C GLY A 618 -69.02 16.01 -1.96
N GLN A 619 -68.43 17.13 -1.53
CA GLN A 619 -69.16 18.26 -0.91
C GLN A 619 -69.56 19.38 -1.90
N TYR A 620 -69.26 19.21 -3.18
CA TYR A 620 -69.53 20.19 -4.24
C TYR A 620 -70.58 19.67 -5.22
N THR A 621 -71.33 20.59 -5.83
CA THR A 621 -72.38 20.28 -6.81
C THR A 621 -71.79 19.51 -7.99
N GLN A 622 -72.34 18.33 -8.28
CA GLN A 622 -71.92 17.49 -9.39
C GLN A 622 -72.68 17.90 -10.65
N PHE A 623 -71.96 18.07 -11.75
CA PHE A 623 -72.54 18.34 -13.06
C PHE A 623 -72.08 17.26 -14.03
N GLY A 624 -72.99 16.69 -14.80
CA GLY A 624 -72.65 15.88 -15.97
C GLY A 624 -72.16 16.79 -17.09
N VAL A 625 -70.98 16.53 -17.63
CA VAL A 625 -70.46 17.24 -18.80
C VAL A 625 -70.95 16.53 -20.05
N ASN A 626 -71.96 17.08 -20.72
CA ASN A 626 -72.56 16.45 -21.91
C ASN A 626 -71.61 16.46 -23.14
N ALA A 627 -70.79 17.50 -23.30
CA ALA A 627 -69.79 17.60 -24.35
C ALA A 627 -68.74 18.66 -24.00
N ILE A 628 -67.48 18.44 -24.41
CA ILE A 628 -66.42 19.45 -24.37
C ILE A 628 -66.19 19.91 -25.81
N TYR A 629 -66.69 21.09 -26.16
CA TYR A 629 -66.46 21.67 -27.47
C TYR A 629 -65.08 22.36 -27.50
N ARG A 630 -64.22 21.97 -28.44
CA ARG A 630 -62.98 22.71 -28.73
C ARG A 630 -63.34 23.99 -29.49
N ARG A 631 -62.82 25.14 -29.03
CA ARG A 631 -62.81 26.37 -29.81
C ARG A 631 -61.59 26.42 -30.70
#